data_AF-A0A5C0SE30-F1
#
_entry.id   AF-A0A5C0SE30-F1
#
_cell.length_a   1.000
_cell.length_b   1.000
_cell.length_c   1.000
_cell.angle_alpha   90.00
_cell.angle_beta   90.00
_cell.angle_gamma   90.00
#
_symmetry.space_group_name_H-M   'P 1'
#
loop_
_entity.id
_entity.type
_entity.pdbx_description
1 polymer ?
#
loop_
_entity_poly.entity_id
_entity_poly.type
_entity_poly.pdbx_seq_one_letter_code
_entity_poly.pdbx_strand_id
1 'polypeptide(L)'
;MGSVFSEINTMIKKGFMENGKLKIEVIDKIDYLSDKINKLKISNSSIRKIYDNLKDIELKVNKQVLRNLSENEQIDFDEEEKKAFKEIKVDIKLMKSKINYILERKIENEKKNKYEYINLKNFLSNCLNKIETKEDFKGFLDLLECIIGYMKDQL
;
A
#
# COMPACT_ATOMS: atom_id res chain seq x y z
N MET A 1 8.42 23.96 9.47
CA MET A 1 7.83 23.31 8.28
C MET A 1 7.70 21.82 8.56
N GLY A 2 6.50 21.26 8.41
CA GLY A 2 6.29 19.81 8.58
C GLY A 2 7.02 19.04 7.48
N SER A 3 7.53 17.85 7.80
CA SER A 3 7.99 16.91 6.77
C SER A 3 6.80 16.50 5.89
N VAL A 4 6.95 16.40 4.56
CA VAL A 4 5.89 15.90 3.67
C VAL A 4 5.38 14.52 4.07
N PHE A 5 6.23 13.69 4.67
CA PHE A 5 5.77 12.45 5.29
C PHE A 5 4.79 12.66 6.44
N SER A 6 4.94 13.72 7.24
CA SER A 6 4.01 14.03 8.34
C SER A 6 2.67 14.54 7.80
N GLU A 7 2.71 15.34 6.74
CA GLU A 7 1.50 15.85 6.08
C GLU A 7 0.71 14.68 5.48
N ILE A 8 1.36 13.85 4.67
CA ILE A 8 0.69 12.71 4.04
C ILE A 8 0.21 11.71 5.09
N ASN A 9 0.97 11.45 6.15
CA ASN A 9 0.50 10.61 7.26
C ASN A 9 -0.78 11.14 7.91
N THR A 10 -0.90 12.46 8.04
CA THR A 10 -2.10 13.09 8.60
C THR A 10 -3.30 12.90 7.66
N MET A 11 -3.08 12.99 6.35
CA MET A 11 -4.11 12.76 5.33
C MET A 11 -4.55 11.30 5.30
N ILE A 12 -3.61 10.36 5.22
CA ILE A 12 -3.91 8.91 5.23
C ILE A 12 -4.68 8.52 6.50
N LYS A 13 -4.37 9.09 7.67
CA LYS A 13 -5.13 8.84 8.90
C LYS A 13 -6.60 9.26 8.81
N LYS A 14 -6.94 10.22 7.95
CA LYS A 14 -8.33 10.63 7.65
C LYS A 14 -8.96 9.79 6.52
N GLY A 15 -8.20 8.87 5.92
CA GLY A 15 -8.61 8.06 4.76
C GLY A 15 -8.11 8.67 3.45
N PHE A 16 -7.71 7.79 2.53
CA PHE A 16 -7.10 8.14 1.24
C PHE A 16 -8.02 7.93 0.02
N MET A 17 -9.19 7.34 0.25
CA MET A 17 -10.24 7.15 -0.75
C MET A 17 -11.40 8.11 -0.52
N GLU A 18 -12.06 8.50 -1.60
CA GLU A 18 -13.33 9.22 -1.63
C GLU A 18 -14.10 8.77 -2.88
N ASN A 19 -15.37 8.37 -2.71
CA ASN A 19 -16.23 7.91 -3.81
C ASN A 19 -15.58 6.80 -4.69
N GLY A 20 -14.91 5.84 -4.06
CA GLY A 20 -14.24 4.72 -4.74
C GLY A 20 -12.97 5.11 -5.52
N LYS A 21 -12.48 6.35 -5.38
CA LYS A 21 -11.28 6.85 -6.05
C LYS A 21 -10.28 7.39 -5.03
N LEU A 22 -9.01 7.43 -5.42
CA LEU A 22 -7.99 8.12 -4.65
C LEU A 22 -8.30 9.61 -4.59
N LYS A 23 -8.19 10.19 -3.40
CA LYS A 23 -8.32 11.65 -3.21
C LYS A 23 -7.23 12.37 -4.00
N ILE A 24 -7.61 13.37 -4.79
CA ILE A 24 -6.67 14.16 -5.62
C ILE A 24 -5.55 14.75 -4.75
N GLU A 25 -5.91 15.29 -3.58
CA GLU A 25 -4.94 15.84 -2.63
C GLU A 25 -3.88 14.80 -2.17
N VAL A 26 -4.25 13.50 -2.11
CA VAL A 26 -3.31 12.43 -1.78
C VAL A 26 -2.40 12.14 -2.97
N ILE A 27 -2.94 12.10 -4.18
CA ILE A 27 -2.17 11.89 -5.42
C ILE A 27 -1.08 12.96 -5.56
N ASP A 28 -1.44 14.24 -5.46
CA ASP A 28 -0.48 15.35 -5.59
C ASP A 28 0.65 15.27 -4.54
N LYS A 29 0.34 14.76 -3.34
CA LYS A 29 1.33 14.58 -2.28
C LYS A 29 2.22 13.35 -2.49
N ILE A 30 1.74 12.34 -3.20
CA ILE A 30 2.51 11.14 -3.54
C ILE A 30 3.61 11.47 -4.53
N ASP A 31 3.36 12.33 -5.51
CA ASP A 31 4.38 12.78 -6.46
C ASP A 31 5.57 13.41 -5.71
N TYR A 32 5.26 14.35 -4.81
CA TYR A 32 6.28 14.99 -3.97
C TYR A 32 6.95 13.99 -3.02
N LEU A 33 6.18 13.06 -2.44
CA LEU A 33 6.71 12.01 -1.57
C LEU A 33 7.75 11.16 -2.32
N SER A 34 7.45 10.80 -3.56
CA SER A 34 8.27 9.94 -4.41
C SER A 34 9.59 10.61 -4.77
N ASP A 35 9.55 11.89 -5.15
CA ASP A 35 10.76 12.71 -5.35
C ASP A 35 11.62 12.78 -4.08
N LYS A 36 10.98 12.95 -2.91
CA LYS A 36 11.70 12.96 -1.62
C LYS A 36 12.32 11.60 -1.29
N ILE A 37 11.61 10.49 -1.54
CA ILE A 37 12.13 9.12 -1.36
C ILE A 37 13.39 8.91 -2.21
N ASN A 38 13.37 9.35 -3.47
CA ASN A 38 14.52 9.29 -4.38
C ASN A 38 15.70 10.13 -3.86
N LYS A 39 15.47 11.42 -3.55
CA LYS A 39 16.51 12.33 -3.05
C LYS A 39 17.18 11.84 -1.78
N LEU A 40 16.42 11.20 -0.90
CA LEU A 40 16.92 10.63 0.35
C LEU A 40 17.52 9.23 0.18
N LYS A 41 17.47 8.65 -1.02
CA LYS A 41 17.96 7.29 -1.32
C LYS A 41 17.35 6.24 -0.40
N ILE A 42 16.06 6.39 -0.08
CA ILE A 42 15.31 5.37 0.66
C ILE A 42 15.22 4.12 -0.22
N SER A 43 15.39 2.93 0.37
CA SER A 43 15.56 1.68 -0.35
C SER A 43 14.37 1.33 -1.27
N ASN A 44 14.51 1.58 -2.57
CA ASN A 44 13.53 1.23 -3.61
C ASN A 44 13.16 -0.27 -3.55
N SER A 45 14.14 -1.12 -3.28
CA SER A 45 13.95 -2.57 -3.15
C SER A 45 13.07 -2.97 -1.98
N SER A 46 13.04 -2.20 -0.89
CA SER A 46 12.14 -2.47 0.24
C SER A 46 10.69 -2.15 -0.11
N ILE A 47 10.46 -1.03 -0.78
CA ILE A 47 9.11 -0.62 -1.23
C ILE A 47 8.58 -1.62 -2.26
N ARG A 48 9.39 -1.99 -3.27
CA ARG A 48 9.02 -3.02 -4.26
C ARG A 48 8.71 -4.35 -3.60
N LYS A 49 9.56 -4.83 -2.69
CA LYS A 49 9.30 -6.08 -1.97
C LYS A 49 7.98 -6.04 -1.19
N ILE A 50 7.62 -4.90 -0.60
CA ILE A 50 6.33 -4.75 0.09
C ILE A 50 5.17 -4.79 -0.92
N TYR A 51 5.29 -4.06 -2.03
CA TYR A 51 4.30 -4.07 -3.12
C TYR A 51 4.09 -5.48 -3.70
N ASP A 52 5.16 -6.19 -4.04
CA ASP A 52 5.10 -7.55 -4.61
C ASP A 52 4.35 -8.50 -3.66
N ASN A 53 4.62 -8.42 -2.36
CA ASN A 53 3.90 -9.23 -1.36
C ASN A 53 2.39 -8.90 -1.30
N LEU A 54 2.01 -7.62 -1.49
CA LEU A 54 0.61 -7.23 -1.52
C LEU A 54 -0.06 -7.69 -2.83
N LYS A 55 0.65 -7.62 -3.96
CA LYS A 55 0.19 -8.18 -5.25
C LYS A 55 0.02 -9.69 -5.19
N ASP A 56 0.89 -10.41 -4.48
CA ASP A 56 0.72 -11.85 -4.25
C ASP A 56 -0.58 -12.16 -3.49
N ILE A 57 -0.95 -11.32 -2.52
CA ILE A 57 -2.23 -11.42 -1.81
C ILE A 57 -3.39 -11.17 -2.78
N GLU A 58 -3.33 -10.10 -3.58
CA GLU A 58 -4.35 -9.80 -4.60
C GLU A 58 -4.51 -10.95 -5.61
N LEU A 59 -3.42 -11.54 -6.09
CA LEU A 59 -3.44 -12.65 -7.04
C LEU A 59 -4.08 -13.90 -6.45
N LYS A 60 -3.87 -14.19 -5.15
CA LYS A 60 -4.53 -15.31 -4.48
C LYS A 60 -6.05 -15.14 -4.47
N VAL A 61 -6.53 -13.92 -4.20
CA VAL A 61 -7.97 -13.59 -4.25
C VAL A 61 -8.53 -13.85 -5.63
N ASN A 62 -7.91 -13.26 -6.66
CA ASN A 62 -8.42 -13.34 -8.01
C ASN A 62 -8.47 -14.80 -8.48
N LYS A 63 -7.47 -15.61 -8.12
CA LYS A 63 -7.49 -17.06 -8.40
C LYS A 63 -8.62 -17.79 -7.69
N GLN A 64 -8.89 -17.46 -6.42
CA GLN A 64 -9.96 -18.08 -5.66
C GLN A 64 -11.34 -17.72 -6.23
N VAL A 65 -11.58 -16.45 -6.54
CA VAL A 65 -12.83 -15.97 -7.15
C VAL A 65 -13.05 -16.67 -8.50
N LEU A 66 -12.04 -16.67 -9.38
CA LEU A 66 -12.14 -17.32 -10.70
C LEU A 66 -12.43 -18.82 -10.57
N ARG A 67 -11.81 -19.50 -9.62
CA ARG A 67 -12.07 -20.91 -9.35
C ARG A 67 -13.52 -21.15 -8.93
N ASN A 68 -14.02 -20.38 -7.97
CA ASN A 68 -15.37 -20.57 -7.44
C ASN A 68 -16.45 -20.28 -8.50
N LEU A 69 -16.23 -19.29 -9.36
CA LEU A 69 -17.09 -18.99 -10.50
C LEU A 69 -17.06 -20.10 -11.56
N SER A 70 -15.90 -20.72 -11.80
CA SER A 70 -15.79 -21.84 -12.74
C SER A 70 -16.45 -23.13 -12.25
N GLU A 71 -16.61 -23.28 -10.93
CA GLU A 71 -17.22 -24.45 -10.30
C GLU A 71 -18.75 -24.29 -10.14
N ASN A 72 -19.29 -23.07 -10.22
CA ASN A 72 -20.74 -22.79 -10.08
C ASN A 72 -21.19 -21.59 -10.92
N GLU A 73 -21.86 -21.85 -12.05
CA GLU A 73 -22.34 -20.83 -13.00
C GLU A 73 -23.46 -19.91 -12.47
N GLN A 74 -24.04 -20.21 -11.31
CA GLN A 74 -25.12 -19.43 -10.70
C GLN A 74 -24.65 -18.44 -9.62
N ILE A 75 -23.35 -18.36 -9.34
CA ILE A 75 -22.82 -17.46 -8.31
C ILE A 75 -22.76 -16.03 -8.84
N ASP A 76 -23.27 -15.09 -8.04
CA ASP A 76 -23.11 -13.66 -8.27
C ASP A 76 -21.65 -13.24 -8.04
N PHE A 77 -21.06 -12.58 -9.04
CA PHE A 77 -19.66 -12.17 -9.02
C PHE A 77 -19.34 -11.23 -7.84
N ASP A 78 -20.21 -10.26 -7.57
CA ASP A 78 -19.99 -9.23 -6.55
C ASP A 78 -20.07 -9.83 -5.14
N GLU A 79 -20.96 -10.81 -4.93
CA GLU A 79 -21.05 -11.52 -3.66
C GLU A 79 -19.80 -12.36 -3.39
N GLU A 80 -19.31 -13.10 -4.38
CA GLU A 80 -18.13 -13.95 -4.24
C GLU A 80 -16.86 -13.10 -4.06
N GLU A 81 -16.77 -11.97 -4.74
CA GLU A 81 -15.67 -11.02 -4.60
C GLU A 81 -15.62 -10.42 -3.18
N LYS A 82 -16.78 -10.03 -2.62
CA LYS A 82 -16.88 -9.55 -1.23
C LYS A 82 -16.48 -10.62 -0.23
N LYS A 83 -16.89 -11.87 -0.46
CA LYS A 83 -16.55 -13.00 0.40
C LYS A 83 -15.05 -13.31 0.37
N ALA A 84 -14.47 -13.40 -0.82
CA ALA A 84 -13.04 -13.61 -0.99
C ALA A 84 -12.22 -12.46 -0.36
N PHE A 85 -12.69 -11.21 -0.49
CA PHE A 85 -12.05 -10.06 0.17
C PHE A 85 -12.12 -10.13 1.70
N LYS A 86 -13.22 -10.61 2.28
CA LYS A 86 -13.33 -10.76 3.73
C LYS A 86 -12.28 -11.72 4.29
N GLU A 87 -11.97 -12.79 3.56
CA GLU A 87 -10.95 -13.77 3.94
C GLU A 87 -9.54 -13.17 3.90
N ILE A 88 -9.21 -12.42 2.85
CA ILE A 88 -7.86 -11.82 2.70
C ILE A 88 -7.64 -10.54 3.48
N LYS A 89 -8.69 -9.90 4.00
CA LYS A 89 -8.54 -8.73 4.88
C LYS A 89 -7.66 -9.05 6.09
N VAL A 90 -7.67 -10.30 6.55
CA VAL A 90 -6.77 -10.78 7.61
C VAL A 90 -5.32 -10.79 7.10
N ASP A 91 -5.05 -11.34 5.92
CA ASP A 91 -3.71 -11.36 5.32
C ASP A 91 -3.16 -9.96 5.06
N ILE A 92 -4.00 -9.03 4.59
CA ILE A 92 -3.65 -7.61 4.44
C ILE A 92 -3.25 -7.01 5.79
N LYS A 93 -3.99 -7.29 6.86
CA LYS A 93 -3.63 -6.80 8.21
C LYS A 93 -2.32 -7.43 8.70
N LEU A 94 -2.07 -8.70 8.40
CA LEU A 94 -0.81 -9.38 8.76
C LEU A 94 0.41 -8.79 8.02
N MET A 95 0.22 -8.14 6.87
CA MET A 95 1.31 -7.43 6.18
C MET A 95 1.95 -6.34 7.04
N LYS A 96 1.25 -5.79 8.04
CA LYS A 96 1.83 -4.80 8.98
C LYS A 96 3.08 -5.34 9.68
N SER A 97 3.06 -6.60 10.14
CA SER A 97 4.21 -7.23 10.79
C SER A 97 5.38 -7.41 9.83
N LYS A 98 5.09 -7.77 8.57
CA LYS A 98 6.12 -7.92 7.53
C LYS A 98 6.74 -6.59 7.13
N ILE A 99 5.93 -5.53 7.00
CA ILE A 99 6.39 -4.17 6.73
C ILE A 99 7.27 -3.67 7.87
N ASN A 100 6.85 -3.88 9.13
CA ASN A 100 7.65 -3.55 10.30
C ASN A 100 9.02 -4.23 10.22
N TYR A 101 9.06 -5.54 10.00
CA TYR A 101 10.32 -6.27 9.89
C TYR A 101 11.24 -5.74 8.77
N ILE A 102 10.70 -5.50 7.57
CA ILE A 102 11.48 -5.01 6.42
C ILE A 102 12.08 -3.63 6.71
N LEU A 103 11.32 -2.75 7.37
CA LEU A 103 11.72 -1.36 7.59
C LEU A 103 12.50 -1.16 8.90
N GLU A 104 12.23 -1.91 9.97
CA GLU A 104 12.98 -1.86 11.23
C GLU A 104 14.45 -2.23 11.01
N ARG A 105 14.71 -3.28 10.23
CA ARG A 105 16.07 -3.62 9.82
C ARG A 105 16.78 -2.49 9.07
N LYS A 106 16.06 -1.66 8.31
CA LYS A 106 16.63 -0.48 7.65
C LYS A 106 16.84 0.67 8.64
N ILE A 107 15.88 0.92 9.52
CA ILE A 107 15.92 1.95 10.58
C ILE A 107 17.10 1.73 11.54
N GLU A 108 17.39 0.48 11.90
CA GLU A 108 18.50 0.15 12.81
C GLU A 108 19.87 0.38 12.16
N ASN A 109 19.98 0.11 10.86
CA ASN A 109 21.24 0.23 10.11
C ASN A 109 21.45 1.61 9.47
N GLU A 110 20.43 2.48 9.47
CA GLU A 110 20.48 3.80 8.85
C GLU A 110 20.69 4.90 9.89
N LYS A 111 21.73 5.72 9.70
CA LYS A 111 22.03 6.86 10.59
C LYS A 111 21.45 8.17 10.08
N LYS A 112 21.42 8.38 8.75
CA LYS A 112 21.10 9.67 8.15
C LYS A 112 19.59 9.85 7.92
N ASN A 113 18.94 8.81 7.39
CA ASN A 113 17.54 8.86 6.96
C ASN A 113 16.59 8.07 7.88
N LYS A 114 17.00 7.86 9.14
CA LYS A 114 16.27 7.03 10.11
C LYS A 114 14.83 7.48 10.27
N TYR A 115 14.61 8.78 10.41
CA TYR A 115 13.29 9.38 10.58
C TYR A 115 12.39 9.16 9.37
N GLU A 116 12.94 9.14 8.18
CA GLU A 116 12.18 8.95 6.95
C GLU A 116 11.80 7.50 6.72
N TYR A 117 12.63 6.53 7.12
CA TYR A 117 12.20 5.15 7.20
C TYR A 117 11.10 4.92 8.25
N ILE A 118 11.18 5.57 9.42
CA ILE A 118 10.11 5.54 10.42
C ILE A 118 8.80 6.11 9.83
N ASN A 119 8.91 7.23 9.12
CA ASN A 119 7.78 7.89 8.49
C ASN A 119 7.16 7.05 7.36
N LEU A 120 7.97 6.38 6.54
CA LEU A 120 7.50 5.43 5.53
C LEU A 120 6.78 4.24 6.18
N LYS A 121 7.35 3.68 7.26
CA LYS A 121 6.73 2.61 8.04
C LYS A 121 5.35 3.05 8.56
N ASN A 122 5.26 4.26 9.10
CA ASN A 122 4.01 4.83 9.57
C ASN A 122 3.01 5.04 8.43
N PHE A 123 3.45 5.57 7.29
CA PHE A 123 2.61 5.77 6.10
C PHE A 123 1.97 4.45 5.65
N LEU A 124 2.78 3.42 5.42
CA LEU A 124 2.30 2.12 4.99
C LEU A 124 1.37 1.47 6.02
N SER A 125 1.72 1.57 7.30
CA SER A 125 0.87 1.04 8.39
C SER A 125 -0.46 1.77 8.47
N ASN A 126 -0.48 3.09 8.27
CA ASN A 126 -1.70 3.88 8.26
C ASN A 126 -2.58 3.53 7.07
N CYS A 127 -2.00 3.32 5.88
CA CYS A 127 -2.76 2.85 4.72
C CYS A 127 -3.40 1.48 5.01
N LEU A 128 -2.62 0.50 5.50
CA LEU A 128 -3.14 -0.83 5.83
C LEU A 128 -4.30 -0.80 6.84
N ASN A 129 -4.22 0.07 7.86
CA ASN A 129 -5.28 0.20 8.85
C ASN A 129 -6.57 0.83 8.30
N LYS A 130 -6.53 1.43 7.11
CA LYS A 130 -7.66 2.10 6.47
C LYS A 130 -8.32 1.28 5.37
N ILE A 131 -7.78 0.09 5.10
CA ILE A 131 -8.34 -0.82 4.09
C ILE A 131 -9.52 -1.55 4.71
N GLU A 132 -10.72 -1.09 4.36
CA GLU A 132 -11.97 -1.69 4.82
C GLU A 132 -12.66 -2.47 3.71
N THR A 133 -12.46 -2.06 2.46
CA THR A 133 -13.06 -2.57 1.22
C THR A 133 -12.02 -3.01 0.19
N LYS A 134 -12.45 -3.72 -0.85
CA LYS A 134 -11.57 -4.12 -1.97
C LYS A 134 -11.05 -2.90 -2.71
N GLU A 135 -11.90 -1.88 -2.86
CA GLU A 135 -11.57 -0.60 -3.50
C GLU A 135 -10.48 0.12 -2.72
N ASP A 136 -10.52 0.11 -1.38
CA ASP A 136 -9.44 0.68 -0.56
C ASP A 136 -8.12 -0.07 -0.78
N PHE A 137 -8.17 -1.40 -0.88
CA PHE A 137 -6.99 -2.20 -1.12
C PHE A 137 -6.38 -1.93 -2.49
N LYS A 138 -7.22 -1.88 -3.53
CA LYS A 138 -6.81 -1.52 -4.89
C LYS A 138 -6.20 -0.12 -4.92
N GLY A 139 -6.87 0.86 -4.33
CA GLY A 139 -6.35 2.22 -4.22
C GLY A 139 -5.00 2.28 -3.49
N PHE A 140 -4.79 1.44 -2.47
CA PHE A 140 -3.48 1.35 -1.82
C PHE A 140 -2.40 0.75 -2.72
N LEU A 141 -2.73 -0.28 -3.53
CA LEU A 141 -1.81 -0.82 -4.53
C LEU A 141 -1.46 0.24 -5.58
N ASP A 142 -2.44 0.98 -6.07
CA ASP A 142 -2.25 2.06 -7.05
C ASP A 142 -1.33 3.16 -6.48
N LEU A 143 -1.48 3.52 -5.19
CA LEU A 143 -0.57 4.45 -4.50
C LEU A 143 0.88 3.94 -4.48
N LEU A 144 1.09 2.65 -4.18
CA LEU A 144 2.42 2.06 -4.17
C LEU A 144 3.02 1.97 -5.57
N GLU A 145 2.21 1.63 -6.56
CA GLU A 145 2.63 1.59 -7.96
C GLU A 145 3.03 2.97 -8.46
N CYS A 146 2.27 4.01 -8.11
CA CYS A 146 2.61 5.40 -8.37
C CYS A 146 3.97 5.79 -7.76
N ILE A 147 4.18 5.48 -6.47
CA ILE A 147 5.47 5.69 -5.81
C ILE A 147 6.60 4.98 -6.57
N ILE A 148 6.41 3.71 -6.91
CA ILE A 148 7.43 2.91 -7.61
C ILE A 148 7.70 3.45 -9.03
N GLY A 149 6.67 3.92 -9.73
CA GLY A 149 6.74 4.51 -11.07
C GLY A 149 7.62 5.76 -11.07
N TYR A 150 7.31 6.73 -10.22
CA TYR A 150 8.14 7.93 -10.07
C TYR A 150 9.57 7.65 -9.62
N MET A 151 9.80 6.54 -8.93
CA MET A 151 11.14 6.09 -8.56
C MET A 151 11.92 5.45 -9.72
N LYS A 152 11.26 5.06 -10.82
CA LYS A 152 11.90 4.55 -12.04
C LYS A 152 12.19 5.65 -13.07
N ASP A 153 11.32 6.65 -13.18
CA ASP A 153 11.41 7.71 -14.21
C ASP A 153 12.55 8.73 -14.00
N GLN A 154 13.36 8.57 -12.94
CA GLN A 154 14.51 9.44 -12.63
C GLN A 154 15.88 8.72 -12.68
N LEU A 155 15.94 7.55 -13.32
CA LEU A 155 17.19 6.83 -13.66
C LEU A 155 17.61 7.14 -15.10
#